data_AF-A0AA96FVI9-F1
#
_entry.id   AF-A0AA96FVI9-F1
#
_cell.length_a   1.000
_cell.length_b   1.000
_cell.length_c   1.000
_cell.angle_alpha   90.00
_cell.angle_beta   90.00
_cell.angle_gamma   90.00
#
_symmetry.space_group_name_H-M   'P 1'
#
loop_
_entity.id
_entity.type
_entity.pdbx_description
1 polymer ?
#
loop_
_entity_poly.entity_id
_entity_poly.type
_entity_poly.pdbx_seq_one_letter_code
_entity_poly.pdbx_strand_id
1 'polypeptide(L)' 'MSSVAAAFDMLTPPAEVRRLAGLLGMDYRHARGFGHGVMLDRNWESVAREVQAWPAVHVGRPAGERVAVAL' A
#
# COMPACT_ATOMS: atom_id res chain seq x y z
N MET A 1 4.22 1.47 9.37
CA MET A 1 3.61 0.35 8.63
C MET A 1 2.38 0.92 7.93
N SER A 2 2.12 0.62 6.66
CA SER A 2 0.99 1.19 5.91
C SER A 2 -0.10 0.18 5.61
N SER A 3 -1.36 0.61 5.64
CA SER A 3 -2.51 -0.15 5.16
C SER A 3 -3.08 0.50 3.89
N VAL A 4 -3.42 -0.33 2.91
CA VAL A 4 -4.06 0.07 1.66
C VAL A 4 -5.44 -0.56 1.60
N ALA A 5 -6.48 0.26 1.39
CA ALA A 5 -7.84 -0.19 1.20
C ALA A 5 -8.35 0.15 -0.21
N ALA A 6 -8.97 -0.82 -0.89
CA ALA A 6 -9.54 -0.63 -2.20
C ALA A 6 -10.99 -0.13 -2.10
N ALA A 7 -11.32 0.95 -2.81
CA ALA A 7 -12.56 1.70 -2.63
C ALA A 7 -13.86 0.90 -2.78
N PHE A 8 -13.84 -0.15 -3.60
CA PHE A 8 -14.99 -1.01 -3.90
C PHE A 8 -14.86 -2.40 -3.31
N ASP A 9 -13.97 -2.60 -2.34
CA ASP A 9 -13.80 -3.88 -1.66
C ASP A 9 -14.97 -4.13 -0.69
N MET A 10 -15.75 -5.17 -0.99
CA MET A 10 -16.89 -5.60 -0.17
C MET A 10 -16.52 -6.70 0.83
N LEU A 11 -15.35 -7.36 0.67
CA LEU A 11 -14.86 -8.40 1.57
C LEU A 11 -14.05 -7.79 2.72
N THR A 12 -13.24 -6.77 2.42
CA THR A 12 -12.53 -5.96 3.41
C THR A 12 -12.86 -4.48 3.24
N PRO A 13 -14.00 -4.01 3.80
CA PRO A 13 -14.49 -2.66 3.57
C PRO A 13 -13.50 -1.55 3.98
N PRO A 14 -13.33 -0.47 3.19
CA PRO A 14 -12.38 0.61 3.50
C PRO A 14 -12.56 1.28 4.85
N ALA A 15 -13.80 1.36 5.34
CA ALA A 15 -14.10 1.91 6.66
C ALA A 15 -13.46 1.08 7.78
N GLU A 16 -13.53 -0.25 7.69
CA GLU A 16 -12.94 -1.15 8.68
C GLU A 16 -11.41 -1.13 8.62
N VAL A 17 -10.85 -1.08 7.42
CA VAL A 17 -9.40 -0.97 7.22
C VAL A 17 -8.87 0.35 7.79
N ARG A 18 -9.59 1.46 7.57
CA ARG A 18 -9.24 2.76 8.17
C ARG A 18 -9.31 2.74 9.69
N ARG A 19 -10.37 2.13 10.25
CA ARG A 19 -10.54 1.99 11.70
C ARG A 19 -9.37 1.22 12.31
N LEU A 20 -9.01 0.08 11.71
CA LEU A 20 -7.89 -0.74 12.16
C LEU A 20 -6.56 -0.01 12.04
N ALA A 21 -6.31 0.69 10.92
CA ALA A 21 -5.10 1.49 10.75
C ALA A 21 -4.95 2.55 11.85
N GLY A 22 -6.05 3.23 12.21
CA GLY A 22 -6.06 4.19 13.32
C GLY A 22 -5.72 3.55 14.67
N LEU A 23 -6.28 2.38 14.98
CA LEU A 23 -6.00 1.64 16.22
C LEU A 23 -4.52 1.21 16.32
N LEU A 24 -3.90 0.90 15.19
CA LEU A 24 -2.53 0.40 15.12
C LEU A 24 -1.48 1.50 14.87
N GLY A 25 -1.90 2.77 14.77
CA GLY A 25 -1.00 3.88 14.42
C GLY A 25 -0.35 3.72 13.03
N MET A 26 -1.04 3.06 12.11
CA MET A 26 -0.57 2.82 10.74
C MET A 26 -0.98 3.96 9.81
N ASP A 27 -0.17 4.21 8.77
CA ASP A 27 -0.59 5.04 7.66
C ASP A 27 -1.75 4.38 6.92
N TYR A 28 -2.74 5.18 6.51
CA TYR A 28 -3.87 4.70 5.72
C TYR A 28 -3.83 5.28 4.30
N ARG A 29 -3.96 4.42 3.30
CA ARG A 29 -4.06 4.78 1.89
C ARG A 29 -5.31 4.19 1.27
N HIS A 30 -5.95 4.97 0.40
CA HIS A 30 -7.21 4.59 -0.25
C HIS A 30 -6.98 4.44 -1.76
N ALA A 31 -6.98 3.20 -2.24
CA ALA A 31 -6.83 2.87 -3.65
C ALA A 31 -8.16 3.11 -4.38
N ARG A 32 -8.31 4.31 -4.95
CA ARG A 32 -9.50 4.73 -5.70
C ARG A 32 -9.61 3.92 -7.00
N GLY A 33 -10.81 3.49 -7.34
CA GLY A 33 -11.06 2.75 -8.58
C GLY A 33 -10.86 1.24 -8.48
N PHE A 34 -10.36 0.72 -7.35
CA PHE A 34 -10.09 -0.71 -7.16
C PHE A 34 -11.13 -1.37 -6.28
N GLY A 35 -11.39 -2.66 -6.55
CA GLY A 35 -12.14 -3.56 -5.68
C GLY A 35 -11.22 -4.55 -4.96
N HIS A 36 -11.82 -5.62 -4.44
CA HIS A 36 -11.05 -6.72 -3.85
C HIS A 36 -10.11 -7.35 -4.90
N GLY A 37 -8.94 -7.82 -4.45
CA GLY A 37 -7.95 -8.42 -5.35
C GLY A 37 -7.32 -7.39 -6.30
N VAL A 38 -6.84 -6.26 -5.75
CA VAL A 38 -6.22 -5.13 -6.49
C VAL A 38 -5.27 -5.56 -7.61
N MET A 39 -4.49 -6.63 -7.40
CA MET A 39 -3.49 -7.14 -8.35
C MET A 39 -4.08 -7.82 -9.59
N LEU A 40 -5.41 -7.99 -9.66
CA LEU A 40 -6.12 -8.52 -10.82
C LEU A 40 -6.64 -7.43 -11.76
N ASP A 41 -6.64 -6.17 -11.32
CA ASP A 41 -7.04 -5.03 -12.16
C ASP A 41 -5.92 -4.64 -13.13
N ARG A 42 -6.26 -4.18 -14.33
CA ARG A 42 -5.31 -3.72 -15.36
C ARG A 42 -4.39 -2.55 -14.93
N ASN A 43 -4.75 -1.84 -13.87
CA ASN A 43 -4.01 -0.68 -13.37
C ASN A 43 -3.27 -0.97 -12.05
N TRP A 44 -3.12 -2.25 -11.67
CA TRP A 44 -2.56 -2.67 -10.38
C TRP A 44 -1.17 -2.09 -10.09
N GLU A 45 -0.36 -1.84 -11.12
CA GLU A 45 1.01 -1.35 -10.99
C GLU A 45 1.08 0.02 -10.30
N SER A 46 -0.01 0.80 -10.36
CA SER A 46 -0.10 2.07 -9.62
C SER A 46 -0.04 1.83 -8.10
N VAL A 47 -0.84 0.89 -7.58
CA VAL A 47 -0.87 0.53 -6.16
C VAL A 47 0.43 -0.17 -5.75
N ALA A 48 0.97 -1.04 -6.60
CA ALA A 48 2.23 -1.72 -6.33
C ALA A 48 3.40 -0.73 -6.18
N ARG A 49 3.50 0.29 -7.05
CA ARG A 49 4.51 1.35 -6.93
C ARG A 49 4.39 2.12 -5.63
N GLU A 50 3.16 2.42 -5.18
CA GLU A 50 2.93 3.08 -3.89
C GLU A 50 3.41 2.22 -2.72
N VAL A 51 3.09 0.92 -2.72
CA VAL A 51 3.55 -0.02 -1.69
C VAL A 51 5.07 -0.16 -1.72
N GLN A 52 5.69 -0.24 -2.90
CA GLN A 52 7.14 -0.35 -3.06
C GLN A 52 7.89 0.90 -2.59
N ALA A 53 7.28 2.08 -2.68
CA ALA A 53 7.88 3.33 -2.21
C ALA A 53 7.89 3.43 -0.67
N TRP A 54 7.00 2.72 0.03
CA TRP A 54 6.84 2.84 1.48
C TRP A 54 8.11 2.53 2.28
N PRO A 55 8.86 1.42 2.01
CA PRO A 55 10.10 1.11 2.71
C PRO A 55 11.17 2.19 2.56
N ALA A 56 11.30 2.82 1.40
CA ALA A 56 12.33 3.85 1.19
C ALA A 56 12.19 5.06 2.12
N VAL A 57 10.97 5.32 2.60
CA VAL A 57 10.65 6.43 3.50
C VAL A 57 10.68 6.01 4.98
N HIS A 58 10.33 4.77 5.29
CA HIS A 58 10.04 4.34 6.67
C HIS A 58 10.99 3.27 7.22
N VAL A 59 11.72 2.59 6.34
CA VAL A 59 12.79 1.67 6.70
C VAL A 59 14.09 2.41 6.42
N GLY A 60 14.76 2.87 7.47
CA GLY A 60 16.07 3.50 7.33
C GLY A 60 16.99 2.60 6.49
N ARG A 61 17.78 3.22 5.58
CA ARG A 61 18.75 2.50 4.74
C ARG A 61 19.50 1.49 5.62
N PRO A 62 19.47 0.19 5.34
CA PRO A 62 20.47 -0.69 5.95
C PRO A 62 21.83 -0.10 5.57
N ALA A 63 22.68 0.09 6.57
CA ALA A 63 24.04 0.54 6.34
C ALA A 63 24.77 -0.51 5.49
N GLY A 64 24.69 -0.42 4.16
CA GLY A 64 25.47 -1.30 3.28
C GLY A 64 24.96 -1.55 1.86
N GLU A 65 23.66 -1.43 1.56
CA GLU A 65 23.18 -1.99 0.28
C GLU A 65 22.95 -0.91 -0.79
N ARG A 66 23.78 -0.95 -1.85
CA ARG A 66 23.57 -0.19 -3.08
C ARG A 66 22.55 -0.96 -3.93
N VAL A 67 21.30 -0.52 -3.93
CA VAL A 67 20.34 -0.98 -4.94
C VAL A 67 20.61 -0.22 -6.23
N ALA A 68 21.25 -0.87 -7.19
CA ALA A 68 21.25 -0.43 -8.57
C ALA A 68 19.85 -0.70 -9.14
N VAL A 69 19.07 0.35 -9.35
CA VAL A 69 17.85 0.27 -10.17
C VAL A 69 18.29 0.52 -11.61
N ALA A 70 18.42 -0.53 -12.40
CA ALA A 70 18.51 -0.42 -13.84
C ALA A 70 17.09 -0.17 -14.39
N LEU A 71 16.95 0.89 -15.18
CA LEU A 71 15.78 1.20 -16.01
C LEU A 71 15.79 0.35 -17.28
#